data_AF-A0A179IQF0-F1
#
_entry.id   AF-A0A179IQF0-F1
#
_cell.length_a   1.000
_cell.length_b   1.000
_cell.length_c   1.000
_cell.angle_alpha   90.00
_cell.angle_beta   90.00
_cell.angle_gamma   90.00
#
_symmetry.space_group_name_H-M   'P 1'
#
loop_
_entity.id
_entity.type
_entity.pdbx_description
1 polymer ?
#
loop_
_entity_poly.entity_id
_entity_poly.type
_entity_poly.pdbx_seq_one_letter_code
_entity_poly.pdbx_strand_id
1 'polypeptide(L)'
;MPNYSVFQANPEELKALIFGSDGTTARPLAVNASAELLVGGATVTGGTLDAVSAATIAGGTLDAVSAATIAGGTLDAVSAATIAGGTLDAVSAATIAGGTLDAVSAATIAGGTLDAVSAATIAGGTLDSVTSISQRSFLEIANTDVATGDTLTALPAVTTAVLGHYSYFIYNAGANDAVAQVEISADGTHWYTDIPSTTVASGSVAVLVPTRFLKYTRLAYASAVVGAATTIDVYFNAQGT
;
A
#
# COMPACT_ATOMS: atom_id res chain seq x y z
N MET A 1 9.85 17.13 -87.14
CA MET A 1 8.92 17.22 -86.00
C MET A 1 9.61 16.56 -84.82
N PRO A 2 9.80 17.21 -83.67
CA PRO A 2 10.43 16.55 -82.52
C PRO A 2 9.46 15.49 -81.97
N ASN A 3 9.95 14.27 -81.76
CA ASN A 3 9.19 13.19 -81.15
C ASN A 3 9.32 13.34 -79.63
N TYR A 4 8.27 13.82 -78.96
CA TYR A 4 8.28 13.92 -77.49
C TYR A 4 7.92 12.54 -76.92
N SER A 5 8.81 11.97 -76.12
CA SER A 5 8.48 10.77 -75.35
C SER A 5 7.38 11.13 -74.34
N VAL A 6 6.20 10.54 -74.48
CA VAL A 6 5.09 10.67 -73.53
C VAL A 6 5.21 9.73 -72.33
N PHE A 7 6.22 8.85 -72.34
CA PHE A 7 6.50 7.94 -71.24
C PHE A 7 7.83 8.31 -70.57
N GLN A 8 7.80 8.30 -69.23
CA GLN A 8 8.98 8.51 -68.42
C GLN A 8 9.92 7.30 -68.57
N ALA A 9 11.12 7.52 -69.10
CA ALA A 9 12.07 6.44 -69.43
C ALA A 9 12.96 6.07 -68.23
N ASN A 10 13.02 6.91 -67.20
CA ASN A 10 13.74 6.64 -65.96
C ASN A 10 12.78 6.01 -64.92
N PRO A 11 12.91 4.71 -64.58
CA PRO A 11 12.05 4.06 -63.59
C PRO A 11 12.13 4.69 -62.20
N GLU A 12 13.23 5.37 -61.84
CA GLU A 12 13.38 6.06 -60.55
C GLU A 12 12.55 7.34 -60.45
N GLU A 13 12.08 7.87 -61.58
CA GLU A 13 11.22 9.05 -61.64
C GLU A 13 9.72 8.68 -61.68
N LEU A 14 9.39 7.39 -61.64
CA LEU A 14 8.01 6.91 -61.58
C LEU A 14 7.45 7.12 -60.17
N LYS A 15 6.59 8.13 -60.01
CA LYS A 15 5.86 8.40 -58.75
C LYS A 15 4.42 7.93 -58.88
N ALA A 16 3.98 7.08 -57.95
CA ALA A 16 2.60 6.65 -57.81
C ALA A 16 2.03 7.14 -56.47
N LEU A 17 0.83 7.74 -56.48
CA LEU A 17 0.09 8.02 -55.26
C LEU A 17 -0.84 6.84 -54.98
N ILE A 18 -0.78 6.32 -53.76
CA ILE A 18 -1.71 5.30 -53.26
C ILE A 18 -2.82 5.99 -52.49
N PHE A 19 -4.07 5.60 -52.77
CA PHE A 19 -5.26 6.17 -52.13
C PHE A 19 -5.95 5.14 -51.26
N GLY A 20 -6.42 5.58 -50.09
CA GLY A 20 -7.45 4.89 -49.31
C GLY A 20 -8.85 5.41 -49.69
N SER A 21 -9.89 4.60 -49.48
CA SER A 21 -11.29 5.01 -49.70
C SER A 21 -12.13 4.59 -48.50
N ASP A 22 -13.00 5.50 -48.03
CA ASP A 22 -14.01 5.24 -47.00
C ASP A 22 -15.34 4.74 -47.58
N GLY A 23 -15.35 4.38 -48.87
CA GLY A 23 -16.56 4.02 -49.62
C GLY A 23 -17.25 5.20 -50.31
N THR A 24 -16.85 6.44 -50.02
CA THR A 24 -17.43 7.66 -50.62
C THR A 24 -16.39 8.56 -51.29
N THR A 25 -15.18 8.65 -50.75
CA THR A 25 -14.12 9.54 -51.25
C THR A 25 -12.76 8.86 -51.20
N ALA A 26 -12.03 8.87 -52.32
CA ALA A 26 -10.64 8.46 -52.37
C ALA A 26 -9.72 9.58 -51.85
N ARG A 27 -8.84 9.28 -50.89
CA ARG A 27 -7.87 10.22 -50.31
C ARG A 27 -6.47 9.61 -50.34
N PRO A 28 -5.42 10.39 -50.65
CA PRO A 28 -4.06 9.86 -50.67
C PRO A 28 -3.63 9.45 -49.27
N LEU A 29 -2.92 8.32 -49.17
CA LEU A 29 -2.32 7.88 -47.91
C LEU A 29 -1.10 8.74 -47.60
N ALA A 30 -1.03 9.26 -46.38
CA ALA A 30 0.05 10.15 -45.95
C ALA A 30 1.21 9.34 -45.33
N VAL A 31 2.44 9.69 -45.69
CA VAL A 31 3.65 9.11 -45.09
C VAL A 31 4.51 10.19 -44.45
N ASN A 32 5.34 9.81 -43.48
CA ASN A 32 6.35 10.71 -42.91
C ASN A 32 7.61 10.80 -43.80
N ALA A 33 8.62 11.54 -43.35
CA ALA A 33 9.89 11.71 -44.07
C ALA A 33 10.69 10.39 -44.26
N SER A 34 10.40 9.37 -43.44
CA SER A 34 10.97 8.03 -43.51
C SER A 34 10.13 7.06 -44.35
N ALA A 35 9.09 7.56 -45.04
CA ALA A 35 8.13 6.79 -45.84
C ALA A 35 7.23 5.82 -45.03
N GLU A 36 7.10 6.01 -43.72
CA GLU A 36 6.17 5.25 -42.89
C GLU A 36 4.76 5.84 -42.97
N LEU A 37 3.74 4.99 -43.00
CA LEU A 37 2.34 5.41 -43.04
C LEU A 37 1.94 6.14 -41.75
N LEU A 38 1.36 7.34 -41.89
CA LEU A 38 0.82 8.10 -40.77
C LEU A 38 -0.56 7.56 -40.39
N VAL A 39 -0.65 6.92 -39.22
CA VAL A 39 -1.92 6.42 -38.65
C VAL A 39 -2.29 7.27 -37.43
N GLY A 40 -3.36 8.06 -37.54
CA GLY A 40 -3.88 8.89 -36.44
C GLY A 40 -5.02 8.19 -35.72
N GLY A 41 -4.77 7.69 -34.50
CA GLY A 41 -5.75 6.94 -33.71
C GLY A 41 -6.00 5.55 -34.27
N ALA A 42 -5.47 4.52 -33.62
CA ALA A 42 -5.65 3.13 -34.02
C ALA A 42 -6.58 2.41 -33.05
N THR A 43 -7.59 1.71 -33.59
CA THR A 43 -8.30 0.64 -32.87
C THR A 43 -7.70 -0.68 -33.31
N VAL A 44 -7.09 -1.39 -32.36
CA VAL A 44 -6.47 -2.70 -32.61
C VAL A 44 -7.36 -3.76 -31.97
N THR A 45 -7.79 -4.74 -32.76
CA THR A 45 -8.57 -5.89 -32.28
C THR A 45 -7.71 -7.14 -32.37
N GLY A 46 -6.98 -7.46 -31.30
CA GLY A 46 -6.06 -8.60 -31.24
C GLY A 46 -4.77 -8.44 -32.07
N GLY A 47 -4.05 -9.56 -32.22
CA GLY A 47 -2.75 -9.62 -32.90
C GLY A 47 -1.56 -9.61 -31.94
N THR A 48 -0.36 -9.70 -32.50
CA THR A 48 0.90 -9.54 -31.77
C THR A 48 1.51 -8.20 -32.16
N LEU A 49 1.63 -7.28 -31.20
CA LEU A 49 2.17 -5.94 -31.43
C LEU A 49 3.37 -5.72 -30.53
N ASP A 50 4.45 -5.23 -31.13
CA ASP A 50 5.73 -5.01 -30.46
C ASP A 50 5.71 -3.69 -29.67
N ALA A 51 5.36 -2.58 -30.33
CA ALA A 51 5.25 -1.27 -29.70
C ALA A 51 3.91 -0.60 -30.02
N VAL A 52 3.18 -0.20 -28.98
CA VAL A 52 1.91 0.53 -29.12
C VAL A 52 1.91 1.77 -28.23
N SER A 53 1.57 2.91 -28.82
CA SER A 53 1.41 4.17 -28.11
C SER A 53 0.06 4.80 -28.43
N ALA A 54 -0.66 5.28 -27.42
CA ALA A 54 -1.89 6.08 -27.60
C ALA A 54 -2.96 5.39 -28.50
N ALA A 55 -3.20 4.10 -28.28
CA ALA A 55 -4.20 3.32 -29.01
C ALA A 55 -5.34 2.84 -28.10
N THR A 56 -6.46 2.49 -28.73
CA THR A 56 -7.51 1.69 -28.09
C THR A 56 -7.36 0.26 -28.56
N ILE A 57 -7.22 -0.67 -27.61
CA ILE A 57 -6.84 -2.05 -27.87
C ILE A 57 -7.86 -2.98 -27.24
N ALA A 58 -8.36 -3.95 -28.01
CA ALA A 58 -9.21 -5.02 -27.52
C ALA A 58 -8.49 -6.36 -27.72
N GLY A 59 -7.84 -6.86 -26.66
CA GLY A 59 -7.06 -8.10 -26.65
C GLY A 59 -5.77 -8.06 -27.47
N GLY A 60 -5.10 -9.21 -27.56
CA GLY A 60 -3.82 -9.39 -28.26
C GLY A 60 -2.69 -9.82 -27.33
N THR A 61 -1.51 -10.05 -27.91
CA THR A 61 -0.23 -10.17 -27.19
C THR A 61 0.60 -8.93 -27.47
N LEU A 62 0.90 -8.14 -26.44
CA LEU A 62 1.54 -6.84 -26.58
C LEU A 62 2.82 -6.79 -25.75
N ASP A 63 3.92 -6.42 -26.38
CA ASP A 63 5.23 -6.36 -25.72
C ASP A 63 5.42 -5.03 -24.98
N ALA A 64 5.41 -3.90 -25.68
CA ALA A 64 5.54 -2.58 -25.08
C ALA A 64 4.33 -1.68 -25.37
N VAL A 65 3.63 -1.26 -24.32
CA VAL A 65 2.44 -0.39 -24.42
C VAL A 65 2.56 0.85 -23.56
N SER A 66 2.24 2.01 -24.15
CA SER A 66 2.22 3.29 -23.44
C SER A 66 0.96 4.10 -23.74
N ALA A 67 0.42 4.74 -22.70
CA ALA A 67 -0.71 5.68 -22.82
C ALA A 67 -1.94 5.13 -23.58
N ALA A 68 -2.18 3.82 -23.49
CA ALA A 68 -3.26 3.14 -24.20
C ALA A 68 -4.48 2.90 -23.32
N THR A 69 -5.63 2.68 -23.96
CA THR A 69 -6.82 2.08 -23.33
C THR A 69 -6.93 0.65 -23.80
N ILE A 70 -6.92 -0.32 -22.89
CA ILE A 70 -6.79 -1.74 -23.21
C ILE A 70 -7.92 -2.52 -22.54
N ALA A 71 -8.58 -3.39 -23.30
CA ALA A 71 -9.55 -4.35 -22.80
C ALA A 71 -9.05 -5.78 -23.05
N GLY A 72 -8.49 -6.41 -22.01
CA GLY A 72 -7.91 -7.75 -22.06
C GLY A 72 -6.62 -7.88 -22.88
N GLY A 73 -6.11 -9.11 -22.97
CA GLY A 73 -4.87 -9.46 -23.67
C GLY A 73 -3.81 -10.06 -22.74
N THR A 74 -2.67 -10.42 -23.33
CA THR A 74 -1.42 -10.74 -22.63
C THR A 74 -0.45 -9.59 -22.87
N LEU A 75 -0.04 -8.90 -21.82
CA LEU A 75 0.74 -7.67 -21.89
C LEU A 75 2.03 -7.87 -21.10
N ASP A 76 3.19 -7.61 -21.72
CA ASP A 76 4.48 -7.69 -21.04
C ASP A 76 4.78 -6.37 -20.30
N ALA A 77 5.21 -5.32 -21.01
CA ALA A 77 5.56 -4.02 -20.43
C ALA A 77 4.50 -2.94 -20.72
N VAL A 78 3.83 -2.44 -19.67
CA VAL A 78 2.77 -1.43 -19.79
C VAL A 78 3.05 -0.21 -18.92
N SER A 79 2.87 0.97 -19.49
CA SER A 79 3.03 2.25 -18.80
C SER A 79 1.88 3.22 -19.06
N ALA A 80 1.44 3.92 -18.02
CA ALA A 80 0.46 5.02 -18.11
C ALA A 80 -0.85 4.63 -18.84
N ALA A 81 -1.28 3.37 -18.73
CA ALA A 81 -2.44 2.83 -19.44
C ALA A 81 -3.69 2.76 -18.55
N THR A 82 -4.85 2.69 -19.19
CA THR A 82 -6.10 2.26 -18.56
C THR A 82 -6.44 0.86 -19.06
N ILE A 83 -6.54 -0.11 -18.16
CA ILE A 83 -6.61 -1.53 -18.50
C ILE A 83 -7.84 -2.17 -17.84
N ALA A 84 -8.63 -2.92 -18.61
CA ALA A 84 -9.73 -3.74 -18.12
C ALA A 84 -9.45 -5.22 -18.38
N GLY A 85 -8.98 -5.93 -17.35
CA GLY A 85 -8.62 -7.35 -17.41
C GLY A 85 -7.37 -7.67 -18.25
N GLY A 86 -7.07 -8.96 -18.37
CA GLY A 86 -5.89 -9.48 -19.07
C GLY A 86 -4.90 -10.20 -18.14
N THR A 87 -3.81 -10.68 -18.72
CA THR A 87 -2.62 -11.18 -18.02
C THR A 87 -1.51 -10.17 -18.24
N LEU A 88 -1.01 -9.57 -17.16
CA LEU A 88 -0.08 -8.44 -17.20
C LEU A 88 1.19 -8.82 -16.43
N ASP A 89 2.35 -8.68 -17.05
CA ASP A 89 3.64 -8.94 -16.42
C ASP A 89 4.14 -7.69 -15.68
N ALA A 90 4.70 -6.70 -16.38
CA ALA A 90 5.28 -5.50 -15.80
C ALA A 90 4.43 -4.24 -16.08
N VAL A 91 3.78 -3.70 -15.04
CA VAL A 91 2.87 -2.55 -15.15
C VAL A 91 3.32 -1.39 -14.27
N SER A 92 3.31 -0.19 -14.84
CA SER A 92 3.65 1.05 -14.13
C SER A 92 2.64 2.17 -14.41
N ALA A 93 2.32 2.94 -13.36
CA ALA A 93 1.50 4.15 -13.46
C ALA A 93 0.14 3.95 -14.15
N ALA A 94 -0.46 2.76 -14.00
CA ALA A 94 -1.70 2.38 -14.68
C ALA A 94 -2.93 2.48 -13.77
N THR A 95 -4.10 2.58 -14.41
CA THR A 95 -5.39 2.29 -13.78
C THR A 95 -5.89 0.95 -14.30
N ILE A 96 -6.12 -0.01 -13.41
CA ILE A 96 -6.39 -1.41 -13.76
C ILE A 96 -7.69 -1.88 -13.10
N ALA A 97 -8.57 -2.51 -13.87
CA ALA A 97 -9.78 -3.17 -13.37
C ALA A 97 -9.71 -4.67 -13.68
N GLY A 98 -9.40 -5.47 -12.66
CA GLY A 98 -9.27 -6.93 -12.76
C GLY A 98 -8.05 -7.42 -13.56
N GLY A 99 -7.97 -8.74 -13.75
CA GLY A 99 -6.87 -9.42 -14.44
C GLY A 99 -5.99 -10.25 -13.51
N THR A 100 -4.97 -10.87 -14.09
CA THR A 100 -3.86 -11.51 -13.37
C THR A 100 -2.61 -10.65 -13.58
N LEU A 101 -2.03 -10.14 -12.49
CA LEU A 101 -0.98 -9.14 -12.49
C LEU A 101 0.23 -9.68 -11.74
N ASP A 102 1.39 -9.71 -12.40
CA ASP A 102 2.65 -10.16 -11.79
C ASP A 102 3.32 -8.99 -11.04
N ALA A 103 4.00 -8.09 -11.75
CA ALA A 103 4.76 -6.97 -11.18
C ALA A 103 4.08 -5.63 -11.45
N VAL A 104 3.52 -5.01 -10.40
CA VAL A 104 2.80 -3.74 -10.50
C VAL A 104 3.40 -2.65 -9.63
N SER A 105 3.58 -1.47 -10.21
CA SER A 105 4.11 -0.29 -9.51
C SER A 105 3.27 0.96 -9.75
N ALA A 106 3.09 1.76 -8.71
CA ALA A 106 2.45 3.09 -8.79
C ALA A 106 1.05 3.07 -9.48
N ALA A 107 0.29 1.99 -9.28
CA ALA A 107 -0.99 1.78 -9.95
C ALA A 107 -2.20 1.99 -9.03
N THR A 108 -3.35 2.26 -9.64
CA THR A 108 -4.66 2.11 -8.99
C THR A 108 -5.34 0.86 -9.54
N ILE A 109 -5.65 -0.10 -8.66
CA ILE A 109 -6.11 -1.44 -9.02
C ILE A 109 -7.46 -1.71 -8.38
N ALA A 110 -8.45 -2.11 -9.17
CA ALA A 110 -9.76 -2.54 -8.72
C ALA A 110 -9.97 -4.04 -9.04
N GLY A 111 -9.73 -4.91 -8.05
CA GLY A 111 -9.84 -6.36 -8.20
C GLY A 111 -8.72 -7.02 -9.01
N GLY A 112 -8.79 -8.34 -9.14
CA GLY A 112 -7.79 -9.17 -9.82
C GLY A 112 -7.03 -10.10 -8.88
N THR A 113 -6.09 -10.85 -9.45
CA THR A 113 -5.10 -11.64 -8.71
C THR A 113 -3.74 -10.98 -8.90
N LEU A 114 -3.05 -10.68 -7.80
CA LEU A 114 -1.84 -9.87 -7.78
C LEU A 114 -0.71 -10.65 -7.08
N ASP A 115 0.49 -10.65 -7.66
CA ASP A 115 1.69 -11.24 -7.05
C ASP A 115 2.55 -10.15 -6.36
N ALA A 116 3.35 -9.41 -7.13
CA ALA A 116 4.29 -8.41 -6.64
C ALA A 116 3.76 -6.99 -6.85
N VAL A 117 3.33 -6.35 -5.75
CA VAL A 117 2.77 -4.99 -5.80
C VAL A 117 3.58 -4.01 -4.98
N SER A 118 3.91 -2.88 -5.59
CA SER A 118 4.62 -1.77 -4.93
C SER A 118 3.90 -0.44 -5.16
N ALA A 119 3.81 0.36 -4.09
CA ALA A 119 3.25 1.72 -4.14
C ALA A 119 1.89 1.82 -4.87
N ALA A 120 1.01 0.83 -4.71
CA ALA A 120 -0.29 0.79 -5.37
C ALA A 120 -1.43 1.06 -4.38
N THR A 121 -2.54 1.56 -4.92
CA THR A 121 -3.83 1.53 -4.23
C THR A 121 -4.63 0.35 -4.76
N ILE A 122 -4.99 -0.59 -3.90
CA ILE A 122 -5.76 -1.79 -4.25
C ILE A 122 -7.14 -1.71 -3.61
N ALA A 123 -8.18 -1.78 -4.42
CA ALA A 123 -9.57 -1.90 -4.00
C ALA A 123 -10.12 -3.28 -4.37
N GLY A 124 -10.09 -4.20 -3.40
CA GLY A 124 -10.51 -5.61 -3.60
C GLY A 124 -9.53 -6.43 -4.44
N GLY A 125 -9.81 -7.73 -4.57
CA GLY A 125 -8.94 -8.70 -5.25
C GLY A 125 -8.26 -9.65 -4.27
N THR A 126 -7.33 -10.45 -4.81
CA THR A 126 -6.53 -11.41 -4.06
C THR A 126 -5.06 -11.07 -4.24
N LEU A 127 -4.32 -11.00 -3.14
CA LEU A 127 -2.87 -10.82 -3.13
C LEU A 127 -2.23 -12.15 -2.73
N ASP A 128 -1.30 -12.67 -3.53
CA ASP A 128 -0.73 -14.01 -3.31
C ASP A 128 0.13 -14.06 -2.04
N SER A 129 0.85 -12.97 -1.74
CA SER A 129 1.70 -12.85 -0.56
C SER A 129 1.75 -11.43 0.00
N VAL A 130 1.84 -11.33 1.33
CA VAL A 130 2.06 -10.06 2.04
C VAL A 130 3.24 -10.23 2.99
N THR A 131 4.34 -9.55 2.69
CA THR A 131 5.58 -9.64 3.50
C THR A 131 5.56 -8.70 4.70
N SER A 132 4.85 -7.57 4.61
CA SER A 132 4.71 -6.62 5.71
C SER A 132 3.42 -5.82 5.59
N ILE A 133 2.86 -5.45 6.74
CA ILE A 133 1.71 -4.56 6.85
C ILE A 133 2.13 -3.47 7.82
N SER A 134 2.15 -2.21 7.38
CA SER A 134 2.32 -1.08 8.30
C SER A 134 0.93 -0.52 8.62
N GLN A 135 0.40 -0.89 9.79
CA GLN A 135 -0.86 -0.37 10.29
C GLN A 135 -0.67 0.16 11.70
N ARG A 136 -0.98 1.44 11.92
CA ARG A 136 -1.03 2.03 13.26
C ARG A 136 -2.32 1.61 13.94
N SER A 137 -2.37 0.42 14.54
CA SER A 137 -3.51 -0.02 15.35
C SER A 137 -3.44 0.58 16.76
N PHE A 138 -4.58 0.71 17.44
CA PHE A 138 -4.66 1.12 18.85
C PHE A 138 -5.08 -0.07 19.71
N LEU A 139 -4.37 -0.30 20.80
CA LEU A 139 -4.66 -1.33 21.80
C LEU A 139 -4.83 -0.67 23.17
N GLU A 140 -5.93 -1.00 23.85
CA GLU A 140 -6.19 -0.61 25.24
C GLU A 140 -6.49 -1.85 26.09
N ILE A 141 -5.89 -1.91 27.29
CA ILE A 141 -6.23 -2.89 28.33
C ILE A 141 -6.56 -2.12 29.61
N ALA A 142 -7.80 -2.22 30.07
CA ALA A 142 -8.28 -1.55 31.26
C ALA A 142 -8.31 -2.50 32.47
N ASN A 143 -7.79 -2.04 33.61
CA ASN A 143 -7.93 -2.65 34.93
C ASN A 143 -8.52 -1.58 35.85
N THR A 144 -9.83 -1.60 36.05
CA THR A 144 -10.55 -0.60 36.85
C THR A 144 -10.88 -1.10 38.25
N ASP A 145 -11.19 -0.18 39.16
CA ASP A 145 -11.60 -0.45 40.54
C ASP A 145 -10.58 -1.32 41.31
N VAL A 146 -9.29 -1.11 41.04
CA VAL A 146 -8.21 -1.89 41.66
C VAL A 146 -7.91 -1.35 43.05
N ALA A 147 -8.26 -2.12 44.08
CA ALA A 147 -7.95 -1.78 45.47
C ALA A 147 -6.46 -2.01 45.76
N THR A 148 -5.78 -1.00 46.30
CA THR A 148 -4.38 -1.09 46.70
C THR A 148 -4.24 -1.73 48.09
N GLY A 149 -3.19 -2.52 48.31
CA GLY A 149 -2.74 -2.92 49.65
C GLY A 149 -1.42 -2.25 50.05
N ASP A 150 -0.90 -2.63 51.22
CA ASP A 150 0.40 -2.13 51.72
C ASP A 150 1.60 -2.71 50.95
N THR A 151 1.42 -3.86 50.30
CA THR A 151 2.45 -4.55 49.53
C THR A 151 2.34 -4.20 48.06
N LEU A 152 3.49 -3.89 47.46
CA LEU A 152 3.60 -3.69 46.01
C LEU A 152 3.16 -4.94 45.25
N THR A 153 2.04 -4.81 44.53
CA THR A 153 1.39 -5.89 43.80
C THR A 153 1.36 -5.53 42.32
N ALA A 154 1.68 -6.49 41.45
CA ALA A 154 1.71 -6.26 40.01
C ALA A 154 0.39 -6.66 39.33
N LEU A 155 -0.05 -5.87 38.36
CA LEU A 155 -1.05 -6.27 37.38
C LEU A 155 -0.50 -7.38 36.47
N PRO A 156 -1.39 -8.10 35.75
CA PRO A 156 -0.96 -9.06 34.74
C PRO A 156 0.00 -8.44 33.72
N ALA A 157 1.01 -9.22 33.31
CA ALA A 157 1.97 -8.80 32.31
C ALA A 157 1.33 -8.66 30.93
N VAL A 158 1.68 -7.60 30.23
CA VAL A 158 1.30 -7.35 28.83
C VAL A 158 2.48 -7.72 27.93
N THR A 159 2.19 -8.43 26.83
CA THR A 159 3.20 -8.74 25.81
C THR A 159 3.31 -7.57 24.84
N THR A 160 4.48 -6.96 24.74
CA THR A 160 4.76 -5.75 23.94
C THR A 160 5.56 -6.01 22.67
N ALA A 161 5.82 -7.28 22.33
CA ALA A 161 6.71 -7.67 21.23
C ALA A 161 6.34 -7.09 19.85
N VAL A 162 5.08 -6.71 19.63
CA VAL A 162 4.54 -6.18 18.36
C VAL A 162 3.95 -4.77 18.52
N LEU A 163 4.29 -4.10 19.64
CA LEU A 163 3.79 -2.77 19.97
C LEU A 163 4.94 -1.76 19.88
N GLY A 164 4.65 -0.58 19.32
CA GLY A 164 5.62 0.49 19.12
C GLY A 164 5.73 1.37 20.36
N HIS A 165 4.84 2.36 20.47
CA HIS A 165 4.73 3.21 21.65
C HIS A 165 3.64 2.69 22.58
N TYR A 166 3.92 2.66 23.88
CA TYR A 166 2.93 2.29 24.89
C TYR A 166 3.15 3.05 26.20
N SER A 167 2.08 3.16 26.99
CA SER A 167 2.07 3.87 28.27
C SER A 167 1.03 3.30 29.21
N TYR A 168 1.22 3.52 30.50
CA TYR A 168 0.20 3.30 31.53
C TYR A 168 -0.36 4.63 31.97
N PHE A 169 -1.67 4.80 31.81
CA PHE A 169 -2.44 5.86 32.45
C PHE A 169 -3.00 5.30 33.76
N ILE A 170 -2.79 6.02 34.86
CA ILE A 170 -3.27 5.64 36.19
C ILE A 170 -4.11 6.79 36.73
N TYR A 171 -5.34 6.51 37.13
CA TYR A 171 -6.20 7.43 37.86
C TYR A 171 -6.44 6.89 39.27
N ASN A 172 -6.18 7.72 40.29
CA ASN A 172 -6.47 7.37 41.68
C ASN A 172 -7.85 7.92 42.07
N ALA A 173 -8.87 7.06 42.01
CA ALA A 173 -10.25 7.41 42.33
C ALA A 173 -10.55 7.40 43.84
N GLY A 174 -9.67 6.84 44.66
CA GLY A 174 -9.87 6.73 46.10
C GLY A 174 -9.31 7.91 46.91
N ALA A 175 -9.46 7.83 48.23
CA ALA A 175 -9.21 8.94 49.17
C ALA A 175 -7.76 9.06 49.66
N ASN A 176 -6.91 8.05 49.42
CA ASN A 176 -5.52 8.03 49.86
C ASN A 176 -4.57 8.00 48.66
N ASP A 177 -3.32 8.39 48.87
CA ASP A 177 -2.31 8.37 47.81
C ASP A 177 -1.91 6.93 47.46
N ALA A 178 -1.70 6.66 46.18
CA ALA A 178 -1.14 5.41 45.68
C ALA A 178 0.32 5.60 45.29
N VAL A 179 1.07 4.50 45.18
CA VAL A 179 2.34 4.46 44.44
C VAL A 179 2.20 3.50 43.29
N ALA A 180 2.79 3.85 42.14
CA ALA A 180 2.83 2.99 40.96
C ALA A 180 4.23 3.02 40.32
N GLN A 181 4.66 1.88 39.80
CA GLN A 181 5.92 1.73 39.07
C GLN A 181 5.72 0.83 37.85
N VAL A 182 6.59 0.98 36.85
CA VAL A 182 6.56 0.10 35.67
C VAL A 182 7.76 -0.81 35.67
N GLU A 183 7.47 -2.09 35.47
CA GLU A 183 8.46 -3.16 35.40
C GLU A 183 8.44 -3.80 34.02
N ILE A 184 9.63 -4.14 33.52
CA ILE A 184 9.82 -4.78 32.21
C ILE A 184 10.59 -6.09 32.36
N SER A 185 10.36 -7.03 31.46
CA SER A 185 10.98 -8.35 31.49
C SER A 185 11.15 -8.94 30.09
N ALA A 186 12.24 -9.69 29.89
CA ALA A 186 12.48 -10.45 28.67
C ALA A 186 11.81 -11.85 28.70
N ASP A 187 11.72 -12.45 29.89
CA ASP A 187 11.30 -13.85 30.09
C ASP A 187 9.96 -13.99 30.85
N GLY A 188 9.41 -12.88 31.34
CA GLY A 188 8.17 -12.84 32.13
C GLY A 188 8.34 -13.27 33.59
N THR A 189 9.56 -13.61 34.02
CA THR A 189 9.85 -14.15 35.36
C THR A 189 10.77 -13.20 36.15
N HIS A 190 11.81 -12.67 35.52
CA HIS A 190 12.72 -11.71 36.12
C HIS A 190 12.36 -10.30 35.67
N TRP A 191 12.13 -9.41 36.65
CA TRP A 191 11.57 -8.08 36.40
C TRP A 191 12.59 -7.00 36.75
N TYR A 192 12.73 -6.02 35.85
CA TYR A 192 13.53 -4.82 36.05
C TYR A 192 12.59 -3.62 36.20
N THR A 193 12.79 -2.80 37.23
CA THR A 193 12.05 -1.55 37.40
C THR A 193 12.55 -0.51 36.41
N ASP A 194 11.78 -0.27 35.35
CA ASP A 194 12.15 0.71 34.32
C ASP A 194 11.76 2.13 34.72
N ILE A 195 10.54 2.28 35.26
CA ILE A 195 10.05 3.53 35.84
C ILE A 195 9.91 3.30 37.35
N PRO A 196 10.66 4.03 38.20
CA PRO A 196 10.60 3.85 39.64
C PRO A 196 9.24 4.29 40.22
N SER A 197 8.98 3.86 41.46
CA SER A 197 7.76 4.19 42.19
C SER A 197 7.49 5.71 42.20
N THR A 198 6.32 6.07 41.68
CA THR A 198 5.82 7.43 41.58
C THR A 198 4.52 7.53 42.37
N THR A 199 4.39 8.56 43.20
CA THR A 199 3.15 8.82 43.95
C THR A 199 2.06 9.33 43.01
N VAL A 200 0.87 8.74 43.11
CA VAL A 200 -0.36 9.19 42.45
C VAL A 200 -1.29 9.68 43.54
N ALA A 201 -1.36 11.01 43.70
CA ALA A 201 -2.18 11.61 44.75
C ALA A 201 -3.67 11.28 44.57
N SER A 202 -4.43 11.29 45.66
CA SER A 202 -5.90 11.12 45.60
C SER A 202 -6.54 12.07 44.60
N GLY A 203 -7.46 11.55 43.77
CA GLY A 203 -8.15 12.30 42.71
C GLY A 203 -7.26 12.75 41.55
N SER A 204 -6.00 12.32 41.50
CA SER A 204 -5.03 12.73 40.48
C SER A 204 -4.71 11.61 39.49
N VAL A 205 -4.02 11.99 38.41
CA VAL A 205 -3.59 11.10 37.32
C VAL A 205 -2.08 11.07 37.25
N ALA A 206 -1.52 9.91 36.89
CA ALA A 206 -0.15 9.76 36.44
C ALA A 206 -0.09 9.03 35.10
N VAL A 207 0.90 9.36 34.27
CA VAL A 207 1.21 8.63 33.03
C VAL A 207 2.65 8.16 33.09
N LEU A 208 2.85 6.85 33.01
CA LEU A 208 4.16 6.21 33.06
C LEU A 208 4.47 5.60 31.68
N VAL A 209 5.57 6.04 31.07
CA VAL A 209 6.01 5.60 29.74
C VAL A 209 7.34 4.85 29.90
N PRO A 210 7.38 3.56 29.58
CA PRO A 210 8.63 2.82 29.59
C PRO A 210 9.68 3.41 28.65
N THR A 211 10.89 3.58 29.17
CA THR A 211 12.06 4.13 28.47
C THR A 211 12.86 3.07 27.73
N ARG A 212 12.64 1.80 28.05
CA ARG A 212 13.31 0.64 27.44
C ARG A 212 12.30 -0.35 26.93
N PHE A 213 12.64 -1.00 25.82
CA PHE A 213 11.83 -2.04 25.23
C PHE A 213 12.29 -3.42 25.72
N LEU A 214 11.36 -4.20 26.28
CA LEU A 214 11.47 -5.65 26.45
C LEU A 214 10.13 -6.31 26.08
N LYS A 215 10.13 -7.65 25.99
CA LYS A 215 9.00 -8.48 25.54
C LYS A 215 7.75 -8.33 26.41
N TYR A 216 7.94 -8.12 27.71
CA TYR A 216 6.88 -7.99 28.69
C TYR A 216 7.01 -6.69 29.48
N THR A 217 5.87 -6.11 29.82
CA THR A 217 5.74 -4.97 30.74
C THR A 217 4.58 -5.21 31.70
N ARG A 218 4.67 -4.67 32.91
CA ARG A 218 3.56 -4.64 33.87
C ARG A 218 3.64 -3.40 34.75
N LEU A 219 2.48 -2.93 35.22
CA LEU A 219 2.41 -1.93 36.27
C LEU A 219 2.32 -2.63 37.63
N ALA A 220 3.12 -2.18 38.60
CA ALA A 220 3.00 -2.57 39.99
C ALA A 220 2.55 -1.38 40.84
N TYR A 221 1.69 -1.63 41.83
CA TYR A 221 1.02 -0.60 42.63
C TYR A 221 0.91 -1.00 44.11
N ALA A 222 0.80 0.01 44.97
CA ALA A 222 0.49 -0.14 46.40
C ALA A 222 -0.16 1.15 46.92
N SER A 223 -0.66 1.13 48.15
CA SER A 223 -0.95 2.36 48.87
C SER A 223 0.36 3.07 49.22
N ALA A 224 0.39 4.39 49.12
CA ALA A 224 1.50 5.20 49.62
C ALA A 224 1.53 5.30 51.15
N VAL A 225 0.41 5.00 51.81
CA VAL A 225 0.23 5.12 53.27
C VAL A 225 -0.19 3.77 53.84
N VAL A 226 0.65 3.22 54.71
CA VAL A 226 0.43 1.91 55.34
C VAL A 226 -0.91 1.88 56.08
N GLY A 227 -1.73 0.86 55.80
CA GLY A 227 -3.06 0.66 56.35
C GLY A 227 -4.15 1.53 55.72
N ALA A 228 -3.82 2.38 54.74
CA ALA A 228 -4.75 3.30 54.11
C ALA A 228 -4.92 2.98 52.62
N ALA A 229 -5.68 1.92 52.32
CA ALA A 229 -5.97 1.52 50.96
C ALA A 229 -6.65 2.64 50.15
N THR A 230 -6.40 2.67 48.85
CA THR A 230 -7.11 3.48 47.87
C THR A 230 -7.54 2.62 46.68
N THR A 231 -8.29 3.21 45.75
CA THR A 231 -8.76 2.54 44.53
C THR A 231 -8.18 3.24 43.31
N ILE A 232 -7.59 2.49 42.40
CA ILE A 232 -7.01 3.01 41.15
C ILE A 232 -7.63 2.36 39.92
N ASP A 233 -7.69 3.13 38.84
CA ASP A 233 -7.96 2.66 37.49
C ASP A 233 -6.69 2.74 36.66
N VAL A 234 -6.35 1.68 35.94
CA VAL A 234 -5.13 1.58 35.14
C VAL A 234 -5.48 1.19 33.71
N TYR A 235 -5.05 2.00 32.75
CA TYR A 235 -5.20 1.75 31.32
C TYR A 235 -3.83 1.61 30.69
N PHE A 236 -3.56 0.45 30.10
CA PHE A 236 -2.41 0.27 29.21
C PHE A 236 -2.83 0.62 27.79
N ASN A 237 -2.21 1.65 27.23
CA ASN A 237 -2.49 2.11 25.87
C ASN A 237 -1.26 1.95 25.00
N ALA A 238 -1.44 1.37 23.81
CA ALA A 238 -0.36 1.09 22.88
C ALA A 238 -0.75 1.32 21.43
N GLN A 239 0.26 1.63 20.63
CA GLN A 239 0.18 1.70 19.18
C GLN A 239 0.80 0.44 18.58
N GLY A 240 0.05 -0.32 17.79
CA GLY A 240 0.59 -1.42 16.99
C GLY A 240 1.47 -0.90 15.85
N THR A 241 2.47 -1.72 15.50
CA THR A 241 3.44 -1.45 14.42
C THR A 241 3.07 -2.19 13.14
#